data_AF-A0A925TVW8-F1
#
_entry.id   AF-A0A925TVW8-F1
#
_cell.length_a   1.000
_cell.length_b   1.000
_cell.length_c   1.000
_cell.angle_alpha   90.00
_cell.angle_beta   90.00
_cell.angle_gamma   90.00
#
_symmetry.space_group_name_H-M   'P 1'
#
loop_
_entity.id
_entity.type
_entity.pdbx_description
1 polymer ?
#
loop_
_entity_poly.entity_id
_entity_poly.type
_entity_poly.pdbx_seq_one_letter_code
_entity_poly.pdbx_strand_id
1 'polypeptide(L)'
;MKNFYKKTLVVTALIFSAFQLHAQWCIPETAIPYNANMPGITNVVLNTINRNSTDLENYPANSYVYTELSTTLVKGSEYEMSISFTIDASICPDMNIRVWIDYNMDGTFDDEGEIALSEDHLDPGTFTGSFIIPEDAIAGTTRLRATAKMTSNGGHTLPTPCDIPADPFGYHGEFEDYDVVIEETSLIDNENTSFIKAEIYPNPAANEFTICYTSQDNENLFVRIVSLTGEVLFQYEEKNIIAGVQKNIEIN
;
A
#
# COMPACT_ATOMS: atom_id res chain seq x y z
N MET A 1 -0.36 -47.79 -58.89
CA MET A 1 -0.77 -47.59 -57.50
C MET A 1 0.23 -46.63 -56.85
N LYS A 2 -0.14 -45.35 -56.66
CA LYS A 2 0.71 -44.31 -56.06
C LYS A 2 0.26 -44.10 -54.61
N ASN A 3 1.08 -44.49 -53.63
CA ASN A 3 0.82 -44.18 -52.22
C ASN A 3 1.31 -42.76 -51.92
N PHE A 4 0.38 -41.84 -51.66
CA PHE A 4 0.66 -40.51 -51.13
C PHE A 4 0.81 -40.61 -49.62
N TYR A 5 2.04 -40.51 -49.10
CA TYR A 5 2.27 -40.28 -47.68
C TYR A 5 2.13 -38.78 -47.40
N LYS A 6 1.03 -38.38 -46.75
CA LYS A 6 0.91 -37.04 -46.14
C LYS A 6 1.82 -37.01 -44.91
N LYS A 7 2.91 -36.24 -44.98
CA LYS A 7 3.71 -35.89 -43.79
C LYS A 7 2.96 -34.80 -43.03
N THR A 8 2.37 -35.15 -41.89
CA THR A 8 1.77 -34.19 -40.98
C THR A 8 2.86 -33.70 -40.02
N LEU A 9 3.19 -32.41 -40.09
CA LEU A 9 4.06 -31.74 -39.12
C LEU A 9 3.19 -31.28 -37.94
N VAL A 10 3.42 -31.84 -36.76
CA VAL A 10 2.80 -31.37 -35.52
C VAL A 10 3.78 -30.41 -34.86
N VAL A 11 3.44 -29.11 -34.86
CA VAL A 11 4.18 -28.09 -34.11
C VAL A 11 3.46 -27.91 -32.77
N THR A 12 4.01 -28.52 -31.73
CA THR A 12 3.60 -28.25 -30.34
C THR A 12 4.21 -26.94 -29.87
N ALA A 13 3.38 -25.92 -29.68
CA ALA A 13 3.77 -24.70 -28.99
C ALA A 13 3.79 -24.98 -27.48
N LEU A 14 4.97 -24.87 -26.85
CA LEU A 14 5.10 -24.78 -25.41
C LEU A 14 4.65 -23.38 -24.99
N ILE A 15 3.42 -23.27 -24.50
CA ILE A 15 2.98 -22.05 -23.81
C ILE A 15 3.68 -22.07 -22.45
N PHE A 16 4.79 -21.35 -22.32
CA PHE A 16 5.28 -20.95 -21.01
C PHE A 16 4.30 -19.91 -20.46
N SER A 17 3.29 -20.37 -19.71
CA SER A 17 2.65 -19.47 -18.75
C SER A 17 3.72 -19.16 -17.71
N ALA A 18 4.20 -17.91 -17.67
CA ALA A 18 4.94 -17.42 -16.54
C ALA A 18 4.00 -17.52 -15.32
N PHE A 19 4.09 -18.61 -14.57
CA PHE A 19 3.57 -18.64 -13.22
C PHE A 19 4.51 -17.73 -12.43
N GLN A 20 4.08 -16.49 -12.27
CA GLN A 20 4.67 -15.58 -11.30
C GLN A 20 4.40 -16.21 -9.94
N LEU A 21 5.43 -16.85 -9.38
CA LEU A 21 5.41 -17.32 -8.00
C LEU A 21 5.38 -16.03 -7.16
N HIS A 22 4.19 -15.56 -6.81
CA HIS A 22 4.08 -14.53 -5.79
C HIS A 22 4.54 -15.19 -4.50
N ALA A 23 5.54 -14.62 -3.83
CA ALA A 23 5.85 -15.06 -2.48
C ALA A 23 4.60 -14.83 -1.63
N GLN A 24 4.38 -15.71 -0.67
CA GLN A 24 3.31 -15.54 0.30
C GLN A 24 3.95 -15.04 1.58
N TRP A 25 3.32 -14.07 2.24
CA TRP A 25 3.77 -13.59 3.54
C TRP A 25 4.00 -14.78 4.46
N CYS A 26 5.20 -14.84 5.03
CA CYS A 26 5.52 -15.83 6.04
C CYS A 26 4.52 -15.70 7.19
N ILE A 27 4.12 -16.83 7.76
CA ILE A 27 3.33 -16.84 8.98
C ILE A 27 4.34 -17.00 10.12
N PRO A 28 4.45 -16.03 11.04
CA PRO A 28 5.31 -16.17 12.20
C PRO A 28 4.75 -17.31 13.05
N GLU A 29 5.64 -18.18 13.49
CA GLU A 29 5.29 -19.16 14.52
C GLU A 29 5.62 -18.51 15.85
N THR A 30 4.84 -18.76 16.90
CA THR A 30 5.34 -18.50 18.26
C THR A 30 5.22 -19.73 19.11
N ALA A 31 6.01 -19.73 20.18
CA ALA A 31 5.98 -20.80 21.15
C ALA A 31 4.63 -20.78 21.86
N ILE A 32 4.19 -21.98 22.26
CA ILE A 32 2.94 -22.19 22.99
C ILE A 32 2.93 -21.27 24.22
N PRO A 33 1.85 -20.51 24.45
CA PRO A 33 1.76 -19.67 25.62
C PRO A 33 1.88 -20.44 26.92
N TYR A 34 2.61 -19.86 27.87
CA TYR A 34 2.93 -20.48 29.16
C TYR A 34 1.71 -20.55 30.11
N ASN A 35 0.74 -19.63 30.01
CA ASN A 35 -0.53 -19.66 30.75
C ASN A 35 -1.55 -18.61 30.24
N ALA A 36 -2.70 -18.50 30.92
CA ALA A 36 -3.85 -17.64 30.58
C ALA A 36 -3.64 -16.12 30.70
N ASN A 37 -2.49 -15.65 31.22
CA ASN A 37 -2.16 -14.22 31.35
C ASN A 37 -1.19 -13.78 30.24
N MET A 38 -1.44 -14.21 29.00
CA MET A 38 -0.51 -13.99 27.90
C MET A 38 -0.24 -12.50 27.67
N PRO A 39 1.02 -12.11 27.48
CA PRO A 39 1.32 -10.80 26.92
C PRO A 39 0.92 -10.74 25.45
N GLY A 40 0.35 -9.61 25.05
CA GLY A 40 -0.19 -9.46 23.70
C GLY A 40 -0.72 -8.07 23.42
N ILE A 41 -1.06 -7.87 22.16
CA ILE A 41 -1.70 -6.66 21.66
C ILE A 41 -3.14 -6.67 22.18
N THR A 42 -3.59 -5.54 22.73
CA THR A 42 -4.96 -5.35 23.24
C THR A 42 -5.75 -4.38 22.37
N ASN A 43 -5.07 -3.48 21.66
CA ASN A 43 -5.72 -2.58 20.71
C ASN A 43 -4.73 -2.08 19.65
N VAL A 44 -5.20 -1.97 18.41
CA VAL A 44 -4.48 -1.30 17.31
C VAL A 44 -5.36 -0.22 16.72
N VAL A 45 -4.81 0.99 16.60
CA VAL A 45 -5.43 2.11 15.89
C VAL A 45 -4.51 2.58 14.77
N LEU A 46 -5.04 2.61 13.55
CA LEU A 46 -4.38 3.19 12.37
C LEU A 46 -5.46 3.69 11.41
N ASN A 47 -5.53 5.00 11.21
CA ASN A 47 -6.53 5.62 10.34
C ASN A 47 -7.97 5.13 10.63
N THR A 48 -8.57 4.31 9.75
CA THR A 48 -9.93 3.76 9.96
C THR A 48 -9.95 2.46 10.77
N ILE A 49 -8.80 1.84 11.04
CA ILE A 49 -8.69 0.68 11.92
C ILE A 49 -8.73 1.17 13.36
N ASN A 50 -9.64 0.59 14.15
CA ASN A 50 -9.66 0.64 15.60
C ASN A 50 -10.13 -0.72 16.11
N ARG A 51 -9.18 -1.64 16.29
CA ARG A 51 -9.45 -3.03 16.66
C ARG A 51 -9.06 -3.23 18.11
N ASN A 52 -10.02 -3.52 18.98
CA ASN A 52 -9.72 -4.14 20.27
C ASN A 52 -9.52 -5.63 20.04
N SER A 53 -8.39 -6.16 20.51
CA SER A 53 -8.15 -7.60 20.53
C SER A 53 -9.16 -8.20 21.52
N THR A 54 -9.99 -9.12 21.05
CA THR A 54 -10.89 -9.84 21.94
C THR A 54 -10.04 -10.82 22.73
N ASP A 55 -9.89 -10.57 24.03
CA ASP A 55 -9.14 -11.40 24.97
C ASP A 55 -9.16 -12.90 24.58
N LEU A 56 -7.98 -13.49 24.33
CA LEU A 56 -7.78 -14.93 24.10
C LEU A 56 -8.55 -15.52 22.90
N GLU A 57 -8.09 -15.31 21.67
CA GLU A 57 -8.47 -16.21 20.58
C GLU A 57 -7.78 -17.57 20.77
N ASN A 58 -8.42 -18.42 21.60
CA ASN A 58 -8.15 -19.84 21.81
C ASN A 58 -6.69 -20.23 22.07
N TYR A 59 -6.32 -20.22 23.35
CA TYR A 59 -5.26 -21.10 23.86
C TYR A 59 -5.45 -22.53 23.30
N PRO A 60 -4.46 -23.15 22.64
CA PRO A 60 -3.04 -22.78 22.56
C PRO A 60 -2.57 -22.23 21.19
N ALA A 61 -3.43 -21.60 20.37
CA ALA A 61 -3.21 -21.50 18.93
C ALA A 61 -2.88 -20.11 18.32
N ASN A 62 -3.21 -18.97 18.93
CA ASN A 62 -3.22 -17.72 18.15
C ASN A 62 -2.29 -16.62 18.71
N SER A 63 -1.00 -16.83 18.55
CA SER A 63 -0.01 -15.74 18.63
C SER A 63 0.20 -15.00 17.32
N TYR A 64 -0.51 -15.44 16.28
CA TYR A 64 -0.65 -14.77 15.01
C TYR A 64 -2.14 -14.69 14.69
N VAL A 65 -2.62 -13.50 14.37
CA VAL A 65 -4.01 -13.25 13.98
C VAL A 65 -4.02 -12.48 12.67
N TYR A 66 -4.64 -13.03 11.63
CA TYR A 66 -5.00 -12.26 10.45
C TYR A 66 -6.41 -11.70 10.63
N THR A 67 -6.53 -10.37 10.67
CA THR A 67 -7.76 -9.69 11.12
C THR A 67 -8.80 -9.47 10.02
N GLU A 68 -8.42 -9.60 8.74
CA GLU A 68 -9.21 -9.19 7.56
C GLU A 68 -9.66 -7.72 7.57
N LEU A 69 -9.19 -6.91 8.53
CA LEU A 69 -9.47 -5.48 8.60
C LEU A 69 -8.53 -4.73 7.65
N SER A 70 -9.05 -3.67 7.04
CA SER A 70 -8.32 -2.84 6.10
C SER A 70 -8.42 -1.35 6.40
N THR A 71 -7.42 -0.60 5.94
CA THR A 71 -7.48 0.85 5.84
C THR A 71 -6.77 1.36 4.59
N THR A 72 -7.11 2.57 4.16
CA THR A 72 -6.47 3.24 3.02
C THR A 72 -5.40 4.20 3.52
N LEU A 73 -4.21 4.11 2.94
CA LEU A 73 -3.07 4.99 3.20
C LEU A 73 -2.59 5.60 1.88
N VAL A 74 -2.20 6.86 1.90
CA VAL A 74 -1.80 7.62 0.72
C VAL A 74 -0.29 7.80 0.72
N LYS A 75 0.36 7.58 -0.43
CA LYS A 75 1.81 7.84 -0.60
C LYS A 75 2.19 9.26 -0.17
N GLY A 76 3.38 9.42 0.39
CA GLY A 76 3.89 10.70 0.89
C GLY A 76 3.18 11.25 2.13
N SER A 77 2.09 10.63 2.58
CA SER A 77 1.33 11.08 3.75
C SER A 77 1.87 10.45 5.04
N GLU A 78 1.89 11.25 6.11
CA GLU A 78 2.23 10.80 7.45
C GLU A 78 0.99 10.25 8.17
N TYR A 79 1.13 9.10 8.81
CA TYR A 79 0.09 8.49 9.63
C TYR A 79 0.62 8.21 11.03
N GLU A 80 -0.22 8.53 12.02
CA GLU A 80 -0.02 8.09 13.40
C GLU A 80 -0.69 6.72 13.60
N MET A 81 0.01 5.83 14.29
CA MET A 81 -0.48 4.53 14.71
C MET A 81 -0.26 4.36 16.21
N SER A 82 -1.23 3.74 16.89
CA SER A 82 -1.07 3.32 18.27
C SER A 82 -1.29 1.83 18.45
N ILE A 83 -0.47 1.24 19.31
CA ILE A 83 -0.54 -0.17 19.70
C ILE A 83 -0.59 -0.21 21.22
N SER A 84 -1.70 -0.70 21.76
CA SER A 84 -1.83 -1.00 23.17
C SER A 84 -1.51 -2.46 23.39
N PHE A 85 -0.78 -2.77 24.46
CA PHE A 85 -0.36 -4.13 24.79
C PHE A 85 -0.29 -4.32 26.30
N THR A 86 -0.37 -5.56 26.73
CA THR A 86 -0.29 -5.96 28.14
C THR A 86 0.78 -7.02 28.32
N ILE A 87 1.36 -7.08 29.52
CA ILE A 87 2.24 -8.16 29.95
C ILE A 87 2.16 -8.36 31.45
N ASP A 88 2.23 -9.62 31.90
CA ASP A 88 2.51 -9.91 33.29
C ASP A 88 3.95 -9.52 33.61
N ALA A 89 4.11 -8.40 34.34
CA ALA A 89 5.41 -7.86 34.75
C ALA A 89 6.26 -8.84 35.59
N SER A 90 5.65 -9.89 36.17
CA SER A 90 6.40 -10.96 36.84
C SER A 90 7.09 -11.93 35.88
N ILE A 91 6.65 -11.96 34.62
CA ILE A 91 7.21 -12.77 33.53
C ILE A 91 8.25 -11.95 32.76
N CYS A 92 7.91 -10.73 32.34
CA CYS A 92 8.85 -9.80 31.72
C CYS A 92 8.40 -8.35 31.94
N PRO A 93 9.33 -7.43 32.26
CA PRO A 93 8.98 -6.05 32.56
C PRO A 93 8.55 -5.25 31.33
N ASP A 94 9.02 -5.63 30.15
CA ASP A 94 8.93 -4.81 28.94
C ASP A 94 8.70 -5.63 27.65
N MET A 95 8.32 -4.93 26.57
CA MET A 95 8.12 -5.50 25.23
C MET A 95 8.77 -4.63 24.15
N ASN A 96 9.09 -5.26 23.03
CA ASN A 96 9.51 -4.63 21.79
C ASN A 96 8.31 -4.59 20.84
N ILE A 97 8.11 -3.42 20.23
CA ILE A 97 7.11 -3.20 19.19
C ILE A 97 7.79 -3.10 17.85
N ARG A 98 7.27 -3.81 16.86
CA ARG A 98 7.66 -3.66 15.45
C ARG A 98 6.41 -3.63 14.58
N VAL A 99 6.43 -2.79 13.57
CA VAL A 99 5.40 -2.75 12.52
C VAL A 99 6.10 -2.79 11.17
N TRP A 100 5.65 -3.68 10.31
CA TRP A 100 6.11 -3.78 8.93
C TRP A 100 4.98 -3.51 7.95
N ILE A 101 5.31 -2.92 6.81
CA ILE A 101 4.42 -2.80 5.65
C ILE A 101 5.20 -3.27 4.42
N ASP A 102 4.61 -4.21 3.68
CA ASP A 102 5.14 -4.71 2.41
C ASP A 102 4.88 -3.66 1.31
N TYR A 103 5.76 -2.65 1.24
CA TYR A 103 5.59 -1.51 0.33
C TYR A 103 5.83 -1.88 -1.13
N ASN A 104 6.63 -2.91 -1.39
CA ASN A 104 7.02 -3.33 -2.74
C ASN A 104 6.09 -4.43 -3.32
N MET A 105 5.13 -4.92 -2.53
CA MET A 105 4.15 -5.96 -2.86
C MET A 105 4.77 -7.28 -3.34
N ASP A 106 5.94 -7.64 -2.82
CA ASP A 106 6.60 -8.88 -3.20
C ASP A 106 6.17 -10.09 -2.37
N GLY A 107 5.40 -9.87 -1.31
CA GLY A 107 4.89 -10.90 -0.41
C GLY A 107 5.86 -11.28 0.70
N THR A 108 6.89 -10.48 0.96
CA THR A 108 7.85 -10.63 2.04
C THR A 108 7.96 -9.35 2.87
N PHE A 109 8.84 -9.35 3.86
CA PHE A 109 9.09 -8.22 4.76
C PHE A 109 10.62 -8.06 5.00
N ASP A 110 11.44 -8.55 4.05
CA ASP A 110 12.88 -8.66 4.22
C ASP A 110 13.67 -7.50 3.60
N ASP A 111 12.98 -6.52 3.01
CA ASP A 111 13.59 -5.37 2.38
C ASP A 111 13.93 -4.23 3.37
N GLU A 112 15.00 -3.51 3.04
CA GLU A 112 15.39 -2.29 3.76
C GLU A 112 14.34 -1.20 3.51
N GLY A 113 13.66 -0.75 4.56
CA GLY A 113 12.63 0.30 4.49
C GLY A 113 11.21 -0.17 4.78
N GLU A 114 10.98 -1.48 4.94
CA GLU A 114 9.64 -2.02 5.24
C GLU A 114 9.25 -1.94 6.72
N ILE A 115 10.20 -1.61 7.60
CA ILE A 115 9.93 -1.32 9.02
C ILE A 115 9.30 0.07 9.12
N ALA A 116 7.99 0.13 9.37
CA ALA A 116 7.26 1.37 9.60
C ALA A 116 7.47 1.92 11.02
N LEU A 117 7.45 1.06 12.04
CA LEU A 117 7.68 1.44 13.44
C LEU A 117 8.59 0.43 14.15
N SER A 118 9.46 0.94 15.02
CA SER A 118 10.41 0.13 15.78
C SER A 118 10.75 0.78 17.10
N GLU A 119 10.34 0.14 18.20
CA GLU A 119 10.66 0.60 19.55
C GLU A 119 10.92 -0.58 20.49
N ASP A 120 11.85 -0.39 21.41
CA ASP A 120 12.34 -1.43 22.32
C ASP A 120 12.10 -1.08 23.78
N HIS A 121 12.05 -2.11 24.64
CA HIS A 121 11.99 -1.94 26.10
C HIS A 121 10.82 -1.06 26.59
N LEU A 122 9.65 -1.23 26.00
CA LEU A 122 8.45 -0.50 26.39
C LEU A 122 7.73 -1.18 27.56
N ASP A 123 7.41 -0.40 28.58
CA ASP A 123 6.50 -0.80 29.66
C ASP A 123 5.08 -1.08 29.10
N PRO A 124 4.30 -2.02 29.66
CA PRO A 124 2.93 -2.27 29.26
C PRO A 124 2.07 -1.00 29.25
N GLY A 125 1.33 -0.80 28.16
CA GLY A 125 0.56 0.41 27.93
C GLY A 125 0.30 0.64 26.44
N THR A 126 0.17 1.91 26.06
CA THR A 126 -0.02 2.31 24.67
C THR A 126 1.26 2.96 24.15
N PHE A 127 1.81 2.38 23.09
CA PHE A 127 2.82 3.01 22.26
C PHE A 127 2.14 3.76 21.12
N THR A 128 2.62 4.97 20.82
CA THR A 128 2.19 5.78 19.68
C THR A 128 3.41 6.19 18.88
N GLY A 129 3.36 5.99 17.56
CA GLY A 129 4.40 6.40 16.64
C GLY A 129 3.82 6.86 15.31
N SER A 130 4.60 7.66 14.58
CA SER A 130 4.23 8.13 13.24
C SER A 130 5.20 7.60 12.20
N PHE A 131 4.69 7.34 11.01
CA PHE A 131 5.47 6.93 9.84
C PHE A 131 4.89 7.56 8.57
N ILE A 132 5.72 7.67 7.53
CA ILE A 132 5.34 8.19 6.22
C ILE A 132 5.25 7.02 5.24
N ILE A 133 4.22 6.99 4.40
CA ILE A 133 4.16 6.05 3.29
C ILE A 133 5.18 6.47 2.22
N PRO A 134 6.17 5.63 1.85
CA PRO A 134 7.15 5.98 0.83
C PRO A 134 6.49 6.34 -0.50
N GLU A 135 7.03 7.33 -1.20
CA GLU A 135 6.55 7.78 -2.53
C GLU A 135 6.71 6.70 -3.60
N ASP A 136 7.67 5.79 -3.41
CA ASP A 136 7.95 4.66 -4.29
C ASP A 136 7.21 3.37 -3.91
N ALA A 137 6.37 3.40 -2.87
CA ALA A 137 5.49 2.28 -2.55
C ALA A 137 4.57 1.95 -3.75
N ILE A 138 4.28 0.67 -3.97
CA ILE A 138 3.37 0.26 -5.04
C ILE A 138 1.92 0.52 -4.62
N ALA A 139 1.11 1.09 -5.51
CA ALA A 139 -0.31 1.31 -5.24
C ALA A 139 -1.11 0.00 -5.38
N GLY A 140 -2.04 -0.24 -4.46
CA GLY A 140 -2.79 -1.50 -4.36
C GLY A 140 -2.92 -2.00 -2.92
N THR A 141 -3.47 -3.21 -2.77
CA THR A 141 -3.63 -3.86 -1.45
C THR A 141 -2.38 -4.64 -1.09
N THR A 142 -1.82 -4.38 0.09
CA THR A 142 -0.68 -5.08 0.67
C THR A 142 -0.90 -5.38 2.17
N ARG A 143 0.11 -5.93 2.84
CA ARG A 143 0.07 -6.38 4.24
C ARG A 143 0.74 -5.37 5.16
N LEU A 144 0.09 -5.09 6.28
CA LEU A 144 0.71 -4.54 7.48
C LEU A 144 0.78 -5.64 8.54
N ARG A 145 1.92 -5.78 9.21
CA ARG A 145 2.13 -6.69 10.34
C ARG A 145 2.55 -5.90 11.56
N ALA A 146 1.81 -6.03 12.65
CA ALA A 146 2.13 -5.43 13.94
C ALA A 146 2.55 -6.50 14.94
N THR A 147 3.54 -6.22 15.78
CA THR A 147 4.05 -7.13 16.79
C THR A 147 4.22 -6.47 18.13
N ALA A 148 3.88 -7.20 19.19
CA ALA A 148 4.39 -6.97 20.53
C ALA A 148 5.10 -8.24 21.01
N LYS A 149 6.42 -8.17 21.24
CA LYS A 149 7.25 -9.31 21.68
C LYS A 149 8.02 -8.98 22.93
N MET A 150 8.06 -9.88 23.91
CA MET A 150 8.90 -9.72 25.11
C MET A 150 10.39 -9.50 24.82
N THR A 151 11.07 -8.72 25.67
CA THR A 151 12.49 -8.37 25.45
C THR A 151 13.52 -9.24 26.20
N SER A 152 13.10 -10.03 27.20
CA SER A 152 13.87 -10.24 28.44
C SER A 152 15.40 -10.50 28.36
N ASN A 153 16.10 -10.02 29.40
CA ASN A 153 17.52 -10.25 29.68
C ASN A 153 17.88 -11.75 29.74
N GLY A 154 18.33 -12.31 28.60
CA GLY A 154 18.73 -13.72 28.52
C GLY A 154 19.10 -14.23 27.12
N GLY A 155 18.91 -13.44 26.06
CA GLY A 155 19.23 -13.83 24.68
C GLY A 155 18.06 -13.82 23.70
N HIS A 156 16.95 -13.13 24.02
CA HIS A 156 15.86 -12.94 23.06
C HIS A 156 16.27 -11.94 21.97
N THR A 157 15.98 -12.28 20.72
CA THR A 157 16.27 -11.45 19.55
C THR A 157 15.18 -10.40 19.33
N LEU A 158 15.54 -9.31 18.65
CA LEU A 158 14.55 -8.36 18.14
C LEU A 158 13.47 -9.08 17.31
N PRO A 159 12.23 -8.59 17.28
CA PRO A 159 11.18 -9.20 16.47
C PRO A 159 11.59 -9.19 14.99
N THR A 160 11.46 -10.33 14.32
CA THR A 160 11.57 -10.42 12.86
C THR A 160 10.19 -10.70 12.28
N PRO A 161 9.87 -10.27 11.05
CA PRO A 161 8.53 -10.43 10.50
C PRO A 161 8.12 -11.90 10.37
N CYS A 162 9.09 -12.79 10.10
CA CYS A 162 8.90 -14.24 9.99
C CYS A 162 9.44 -14.98 11.21
N ASP A 163 9.30 -14.40 12.41
CA ASP A 163 9.88 -14.98 13.62
C ASP A 163 9.43 -16.43 13.81
N ILE A 164 10.40 -17.29 14.15
CA ILE A 164 10.17 -18.68 14.53
C ILE A 164 10.93 -18.88 15.84
N PRO A 165 10.25 -19.23 16.94
CA PRO A 165 10.87 -19.31 18.26
C PRO A 165 11.97 -20.36 18.26
N ALA A 166 13.17 -19.96 18.67
CA ALA A 166 14.28 -20.90 18.88
C ALA A 166 14.08 -21.77 20.14
N ASP A 167 13.19 -21.37 21.06
CA ASP A 167 12.92 -22.05 22.33
C ASP A 167 11.45 -22.49 22.42
N PRO A 168 11.16 -23.80 22.53
CA PRO A 168 9.79 -24.32 22.70
C PRO A 168 9.10 -23.91 24.01
N PHE A 169 9.82 -23.31 24.98
CA PHE A 169 9.27 -22.90 26.27
C PHE A 169 9.23 -21.39 26.51
N GLY A 170 9.71 -20.54 25.58
CA GLY A 170 10.24 -19.23 25.99
C GLY A 170 9.91 -17.98 25.17
N TYR A 171 9.08 -18.02 24.13
CA TYR A 171 8.76 -16.80 23.37
C TYR A 171 7.27 -16.47 23.41
N HIS A 172 6.92 -15.32 23.99
CA HIS A 172 5.55 -14.82 24.07
C HIS A 172 5.46 -13.42 23.49
N GLY A 173 4.88 -13.35 22.32
CA GLY A 173 4.47 -12.13 21.67
C GLY A 173 3.29 -12.43 20.77
N GLU A 174 2.64 -11.38 20.32
CA GLU A 174 1.53 -11.47 19.38
C GLU A 174 1.90 -10.75 18.10
N PHE A 175 1.48 -11.33 16.98
CA PHE A 175 1.53 -10.79 15.64
C PHE A 175 0.09 -10.58 15.16
N GLU A 176 -0.22 -9.39 14.66
CA GLU A 176 -1.50 -9.10 14.03
C GLU A 176 -1.29 -8.57 12.62
N ASP A 177 -1.93 -9.22 11.66
CA ASP A 177 -1.90 -8.85 10.25
C ASP A 177 -3.17 -8.11 9.84
N TYR A 178 -2.97 -7.03 9.10
CA TYR A 178 -3.99 -6.14 8.56
C TYR A 178 -3.78 -5.97 7.06
N ASP A 179 -4.85 -5.72 6.32
CA ASP A 179 -4.76 -5.23 4.95
C ASP A 179 -4.50 -3.70 4.99
N VAL A 180 -3.66 -3.21 4.08
CA VAL A 180 -3.55 -1.78 3.80
C VAL A 180 -3.70 -1.55 2.30
N VAL A 181 -4.51 -0.57 1.91
CA VAL A 181 -4.68 -0.14 0.53
C VAL A 181 -3.85 1.11 0.33
N ILE A 182 -2.74 0.99 -0.41
CA ILE A 182 -1.88 2.11 -0.77
C ILE A 182 -2.46 2.79 -2.00
N GLU A 183 -2.81 4.07 -1.86
CA GLU A 183 -3.28 4.92 -2.95
C GLU A 183 -2.19 5.90 -3.38
N GLU A 184 -2.19 6.25 -4.66
CA GLU A 184 -1.35 7.33 -5.16
C GLU A 184 -1.66 8.64 -4.42
N THR A 185 -0.63 9.44 -4.17
CA THR A 185 -0.84 10.82 -3.77
C THR A 185 -1.63 11.50 -4.87
N SER A 186 -2.82 11.96 -4.54
CA SER A 186 -3.54 12.85 -5.43
C SER A 186 -2.73 14.16 -5.49
N LEU A 187 -2.03 14.38 -6.60
CA LEU A 187 -1.40 15.67 -6.92
C LEU A 187 -2.43 16.77 -7.22
N ILE A 188 -3.68 16.63 -6.75
CA ILE A 188 -4.54 17.78 -6.53
C ILE A 188 -4.03 18.46 -5.26
N ASP A 189 -2.83 19.01 -5.36
CA ASP A 189 -2.53 20.23 -4.67
C ASP A 189 -3.68 21.19 -4.98
N ASN A 190 -4.13 21.98 -4.02
CA ASN A 190 -4.93 23.17 -4.35
C ASN A 190 -4.04 24.21 -5.08
N GLU A 191 -3.15 23.78 -5.95
CA GLU A 191 -2.89 24.49 -7.18
C GLU A 191 -4.27 24.62 -7.82
N ASN A 192 -4.82 25.83 -7.76
CA ASN A 192 -5.79 26.33 -8.71
C ASN A 192 -5.51 25.69 -10.07
N THR A 193 -6.17 24.57 -10.35
CA THR A 193 -6.18 24.04 -11.68
C THR A 193 -7.14 24.96 -12.40
N SER A 194 -6.57 26.02 -13.00
CA SER A 194 -7.23 27.02 -13.84
C SER A 194 -7.91 26.39 -15.07
N PHE A 195 -8.13 25.08 -15.08
CA PHE A 195 -8.55 24.29 -16.20
C PHE A 195 -9.54 23.22 -15.73
N ILE A 196 -10.81 23.59 -15.69
CA ILE A 196 -11.91 22.76 -15.18
C ILE A 196 -12.31 21.70 -16.22
N LYS A 197 -12.17 22.03 -17.51
CA LYS A 197 -12.67 21.19 -18.61
C LYS A 197 -12.14 21.67 -19.96
N ALA A 198 -11.78 20.76 -20.85
CA ALA A 198 -11.66 21.01 -22.29
C ALA A 198 -12.29 19.89 -23.11
N GLU A 199 -13.09 20.25 -24.10
CA GLU A 199 -13.74 19.33 -25.02
C GLU A 199 -13.57 19.81 -26.46
N ILE A 200 -13.56 18.88 -27.40
CA ILE A 200 -13.41 19.16 -28.83
C ILE A 200 -14.59 18.50 -29.56
N TYR A 201 -15.30 19.29 -30.36
CA TYR A 201 -16.43 18.82 -31.15
C TYR A 201 -16.45 19.39 -32.58
N PRO A 202 -16.79 18.57 -33.60
CA PRO A 202 -16.94 17.13 -33.52
C PRO A 202 -15.56 16.47 -33.38
N ASN A 203 -15.49 15.37 -32.64
CA ASN A 203 -14.36 14.45 -32.71
C ASN A 203 -14.91 13.08 -33.11
N PRO A 204 -14.61 12.55 -34.33
CA PRO A 204 -13.69 13.09 -35.35
C PRO A 204 -14.20 14.34 -36.10
N ALA A 205 -13.28 15.23 -36.46
CA ALA A 205 -13.52 16.41 -37.30
C ALA A 205 -12.87 16.23 -38.69
N ALA A 206 -13.42 16.92 -39.70
CA ALA A 206 -12.78 17.02 -41.01
C ALA A 206 -11.66 18.08 -40.98
N ASN A 207 -12.02 19.35 -41.16
CA ASN A 207 -11.07 20.48 -41.17
C ASN A 207 -11.45 21.57 -40.15
N GLU A 208 -12.64 21.48 -39.57
CA GLU A 208 -13.14 22.42 -38.57
C GLU A 208 -13.53 21.67 -37.29
N PHE A 209 -13.21 22.28 -36.15
CA PHE A 209 -13.68 21.83 -34.84
C PHE A 209 -13.82 22.99 -33.88
N THR A 210 -14.68 22.79 -32.89
CA THR A 210 -14.89 23.70 -31.78
C THR A 210 -14.17 23.17 -30.57
N ILE A 211 -13.35 24.02 -29.96
CA ILE A 211 -12.82 23.78 -28.62
C ILE A 211 -13.71 24.51 -27.60
N CYS A 212 -14.10 23.79 -26.57
CA CYS A 212 -14.86 24.28 -25.43
C CYS A 212 -13.98 24.13 -24.19
N TYR A 213 -13.68 25.20 -23.47
CA TYR A 213 -12.94 25.09 -22.21
C TYR A 213 -13.41 26.08 -21.16
N THR A 214 -13.22 25.71 -19.89
CA THR A 214 -13.57 26.59 -18.76
C THR A 214 -12.37 26.74 -17.84
N SER A 215 -12.02 27.99 -17.55
CA SER A 215 -11.05 28.35 -16.51
C SER A 215 -11.77 28.78 -15.24
N GLN A 216 -11.21 28.44 -14.09
CA GLN A 216 -11.67 28.94 -12.79
C GLN A 216 -10.87 30.17 -12.32
N ASP A 217 -9.78 30.50 -13.02
CA ASP A 217 -8.87 31.59 -12.69
C ASP A 217 -8.80 32.66 -13.78
N ASN A 218 -8.56 33.90 -13.34
CA ASN A 218 -8.43 35.08 -14.19
C ASN A 218 -6.99 35.21 -14.75
N GLU A 219 -6.46 34.12 -15.29
CA GLU A 219 -5.13 34.06 -15.90
C GLU A 219 -5.19 34.02 -17.43
N ASN A 220 -4.05 34.27 -18.08
CA ASN A 220 -3.94 34.15 -19.53
C ASN A 220 -3.74 32.68 -19.91
N LEU A 221 -4.59 32.17 -20.80
CA LEU A 221 -4.47 30.81 -21.32
C LEU A 221 -3.79 30.82 -22.69
N PHE A 222 -2.75 30.01 -22.83
CA PHE A 222 -2.12 29.72 -24.12
C PHE A 222 -2.66 28.42 -24.69
N VAL A 223 -3.42 28.51 -25.78
CA VAL A 223 -3.95 27.34 -26.49
C VAL A 223 -3.06 27.04 -27.68
N ARG A 224 -2.61 25.79 -27.81
CA ARG A 224 -1.85 25.28 -28.96
C ARG A 224 -2.48 23.99 -29.48
N ILE A 225 -2.59 23.89 -30.80
CA ILE A 225 -2.93 22.65 -31.49
C ILE A 225 -1.66 22.18 -32.20
N VAL A 226 -1.28 20.95 -31.93
CA VAL A 226 -0.06 20.34 -32.45
C VAL A 226 -0.39 19.08 -33.23
N SER A 227 0.34 18.84 -34.32
CA SER A 227 0.28 17.60 -35.07
C SER A 227 0.97 16.46 -34.30
N LEU A 228 0.76 15.22 -34.74
CA LEU A 228 1.45 14.05 -34.19
C LEU A 228 2.98 14.09 -34.39
N THR A 229 3.47 14.92 -35.31
CA THR A 229 4.92 15.16 -35.51
C THR A 229 5.45 16.33 -34.68
N GLY A 230 4.61 16.96 -33.86
CA GLY A 230 4.96 18.08 -32.99
C GLY A 230 4.91 19.46 -33.65
N GLU A 231 4.38 19.57 -34.87
CA GLU A 231 4.22 20.84 -35.56
C GLU A 231 3.04 21.63 -34.97
N VAL A 232 3.23 22.91 -34.65
CA VAL A 232 2.14 23.77 -34.17
C VAL A 232 1.27 24.21 -35.35
N LEU A 233 0.06 23.67 -35.43
CA LEU A 233 -0.92 23.97 -36.49
C LEU A 233 -1.71 25.25 -36.20
N PHE A 234 -1.94 25.56 -34.91
CA PHE A 234 -2.66 26.75 -34.49
C PHE A 234 -2.26 27.14 -33.07
N GLN A 235 -2.21 28.45 -32.78
CA GLN A 235 -2.00 28.94 -31.42
C GLN A 235 -2.64 30.31 -31.19
N TYR A 236 -3.14 30.54 -29.98
CA TYR A 236 -3.57 31.86 -29.53
C TYR A 236 -3.48 32.00 -28.01
N GLU A 237 -3.54 33.25 -27.54
CA GLU A 237 -3.60 33.61 -26.13
C GLU A 237 -5.00 34.17 -25.84
N GLU A 238 -5.66 33.64 -24.81
CA GLU A 238 -6.93 34.15 -24.29
C GLU A 238 -6.67 34.80 -22.93
N LYS A 239 -7.15 36.04 -22.75
CA LYS A 239 -6.84 36.84 -21.55
C LYS A 239 -8.07 37.00 -20.68
N ASN A 240 -7.89 36.90 -19.37
CA ASN A 240 -8.93 37.17 -18.36
C ASN A 240 -10.21 36.33 -18.59
N ILE A 241 -10.10 35.00 -18.58
CA ILE A 241 -11.25 34.12 -18.77
C ILE A 241 -12.10 34.10 -17.50
N ILE A 242 -13.34 34.58 -17.58
CA ILE A 242 -14.28 34.65 -16.43
C ILE A 242 -15.49 33.72 -16.62
N ALA A 243 -15.53 32.95 -17.73
CA ALA A 243 -16.61 32.04 -18.11
C ALA A 243 -16.12 30.97 -19.12
N GLY A 244 -16.95 29.98 -19.43
CA GLY A 244 -16.65 28.99 -20.48
C GLY A 244 -16.47 29.62 -21.85
N VAL A 245 -15.38 29.30 -22.53
CA VAL A 245 -15.03 29.76 -23.88
C VAL A 245 -15.39 28.69 -24.89
N GLN A 246 -15.97 29.11 -26.01
CA GLN A 246 -16.20 28.28 -27.18
C GLN A 246 -15.55 28.94 -28.39
N LYS A 247 -14.64 28.24 -29.05
CA LYS A 247 -13.88 28.76 -30.20
C LYS A 247 -13.91 27.76 -31.35
N ASN A 248 -14.43 28.19 -32.49
CA ASN A 248 -14.30 27.43 -33.74
C ASN A 248 -12.91 27.66 -34.32
N ILE A 249 -12.26 26.57 -34.72
CA ILE A 249 -10.93 26.53 -35.31
C ILE A 249 -11.01 25.76 -36.62
N GLU A 250 -10.48 26.38 -37.67
CA GLU A 250 -10.28 25.78 -38.99
C GLU A 250 -8.77 25.54 -39.17
N ILE A 251 -8.39 24.29 -39.44
CA ILE A 251 -7.01 23.93 -39.77
C ILE A 251 -6.93 23.69 -41.27
N ASN A 252 -6.03 24.42 -41.93
CA ASN A 252 -5.71 24.27 -43.35
C ASN A 252 -4.62 23.23 -43.58
#